data_AF-A0A8G1VGP8-F1
#
_entry.id   AF-A0A8G1VGP8-F1
#
_cell.length_a   1.000
_cell.length_b   1.000
_cell.length_c   1.000
_cell.angle_alpha   90.00
_cell.angle_beta   90.00
_cell.angle_gamma   90.00
#
_symmetry.space_group_name_H-M   'P 1'
#
loop_
_entity.id
_entity.type
_entity.pdbx_description
1 polymer ?
#
loop_
_entity_poly.entity_id
_entity_poly.type
_entity_poly.pdbx_seq_one_letter_code
_entity_poly.pdbx_strand_id
1 'polypeptide(L)'
;MRKALIARWISSLPDISIFRIITTSMTKTWLITGASSGLGAALAHHVIRAGHKVVGAVRNIAKAQQTYPHSEELGGAWAQLDVTDAKTKEHVARLSREHDETEIHQQIDTNLYGPIRVIQGCLPSMREKKTGCIVNISSVAGLIGRPATALYSASKFGLEGLSESLASELGEFGIRVLVVQPGGFRTGFLSAYVKPAAGLNPAYEGKALGQAMQRYDTADGTQRGDPEKAAARILMLSSSRVSARRRLRTFGCRWGRIVMRCCEPRSMR
;
A
#
# COMPACT_ATOMS: atom_id res chain seq x y z
N MET A 1 -19.31 25.42 -52.05
CA MET A 1 -18.24 26.14 -51.32
C MET A 1 -17.65 25.41 -50.11
N ARG A 2 -18.33 24.47 -49.41
CA ARG A 2 -17.80 23.83 -48.18
C ARG A 2 -16.76 22.70 -48.38
N LYS A 3 -16.74 22.00 -49.54
CA LYS A 3 -15.76 20.92 -49.79
C LYS A 3 -14.33 21.43 -50.06
N ALA A 4 -14.18 22.61 -50.66
CA ALA A 4 -12.87 23.20 -50.97
C ALA A 4 -12.13 23.75 -49.73
N LEU A 5 -12.88 24.15 -48.71
CA LEU A 5 -12.33 24.64 -47.43
C LEU A 5 -11.73 23.50 -46.58
N ILE A 6 -12.35 22.32 -46.59
CA ILE A 6 -11.84 21.14 -45.85
C ILE A 6 -10.56 20.60 -46.51
N ALA A 7 -10.49 20.58 -47.84
CA ALA A 7 -9.31 20.14 -48.57
C ALA A 7 -8.09 21.08 -48.35
N ARG A 8 -8.32 22.41 -48.29
CA ARG A 8 -7.27 23.40 -47.94
C ARG A 8 -6.83 23.32 -46.49
N TRP A 9 -7.72 22.94 -45.57
CA TRP A 9 -7.36 22.74 -44.17
C TRP A 9 -6.46 21.51 -43.98
N ILE A 10 -6.81 20.37 -44.59
CA ILE A 10 -6.02 19.12 -44.52
C ILE A 10 -4.62 19.30 -45.13
N SER A 11 -4.50 20.07 -46.22
CA SER A 11 -3.21 20.36 -46.88
C SER A 11 -2.39 21.47 -46.20
N SER A 12 -2.97 22.17 -45.21
CA SER A 12 -2.28 23.17 -44.38
C SER A 12 -1.82 22.63 -43.03
N LEU A 13 -2.14 21.37 -42.72
CA LEU A 13 -1.59 20.70 -41.54
C LEU A 13 -0.10 20.44 -41.80
N PRO A 14 0.80 20.82 -40.87
CA PRO A 14 2.22 20.53 -41.00
C PRO A 14 2.41 19.02 -41.20
N ASP A 15 3.31 18.67 -42.11
CA ASP A 15 3.65 17.28 -42.42
C ASP A 15 3.93 16.51 -41.12
N ILE A 16 3.06 15.53 -40.83
CA ILE A 16 3.07 14.76 -39.58
C ILE A 16 4.35 13.92 -39.47
N SER A 17 5.17 13.86 -40.52
CA SER A 17 6.52 13.31 -40.49
C SER A 17 7.49 14.04 -39.53
N ILE A 18 7.21 15.29 -39.11
CA ILE A 18 8.07 16.05 -38.18
C ILE A 18 7.83 15.70 -36.70
N PHE A 19 6.73 15.02 -36.36
CA PHE A 19 6.55 14.41 -35.03
C PHE A 19 7.23 13.05 -34.89
N ARG A 20 8.06 12.67 -35.86
CA ARG A 20 9.08 11.63 -35.70
C ARG A 20 10.29 12.22 -34.97
N ILE A 21 10.06 12.84 -33.82
CA ILE A 21 11.12 13.00 -32.82
C ILE A 21 11.55 11.56 -32.51
N ILE A 22 12.81 11.28 -32.79
CA ILE A 22 13.52 10.09 -32.38
C ILE A 22 13.58 10.14 -30.85
N THR A 23 12.46 9.83 -30.19
CA THR A 23 12.55 9.05 -28.96
C THR A 23 12.90 7.66 -29.45
N THR A 24 14.18 7.32 -29.42
CA THR A 24 14.55 5.95 -29.08
C THR A 24 13.89 5.67 -27.74
N SER A 25 12.61 5.28 -27.75
CA SER A 25 11.94 4.84 -26.54
C SER A 25 12.68 3.56 -26.17
N MET A 26 13.51 3.66 -25.13
CA MET A 26 14.21 2.51 -24.60
C MET A 26 13.17 1.42 -24.35
N THR A 27 13.29 0.29 -25.04
CA THR A 27 12.41 -0.86 -24.83
C THR A 27 12.52 -1.27 -23.35
N LYS A 28 11.45 -1.08 -22.60
CA LYS A 28 11.36 -1.49 -21.20
C LYS A 28 10.83 -2.90 -21.10
N THR A 29 11.24 -3.61 -20.06
CA THR A 29 10.64 -4.89 -19.67
C THR A 29 9.69 -4.67 -18.51
N TRP A 30 8.46 -5.16 -18.64
CA TRP A 30 7.41 -5.06 -17.62
C TRP A 30 7.12 -6.44 -17.05
N LEU A 31 7.02 -6.56 -15.73
CA LEU A 31 6.43 -7.73 -15.06
C LEU A 31 5.01 -7.37 -14.64
N ILE A 32 4.01 -8.13 -15.10
CA ILE A 32 2.60 -7.90 -14.78
C ILE A 32 2.03 -9.17 -14.14
N THR A 33 1.70 -9.10 -12.85
CA THR A 33 0.98 -10.18 -12.16
C THR A 33 -0.53 -10.04 -12.37
N GLY A 34 -1.23 -11.18 -12.48
CA GLY A 34 -2.67 -11.17 -12.79
C GLY A 34 -2.96 -10.77 -14.25
N ALA A 35 -2.04 -11.04 -15.17
CA ALA A 35 -2.14 -10.64 -16.57
C ALA A 35 -3.09 -11.51 -17.42
N SER A 36 -3.81 -12.47 -16.83
CA SER A 36 -4.64 -13.44 -17.55
C SER A 36 -6.00 -12.92 -17.99
N SER A 37 -6.53 -11.87 -17.34
CA SER A 37 -7.85 -11.30 -17.66
C SER A 37 -8.01 -9.87 -17.14
N GLY A 38 -9.06 -9.18 -17.60
CA GLY A 38 -9.46 -7.86 -17.09
C GLY A 38 -8.39 -6.78 -17.31
N LEU A 39 -8.18 -5.93 -16.31
CA LEU A 39 -7.28 -4.79 -16.41
C LEU A 39 -5.81 -5.19 -16.65
N GLY A 40 -5.32 -6.24 -15.96
CA GLY A 40 -3.92 -6.69 -16.11
C GLY A 40 -3.61 -7.18 -17.52
N ALA A 41 -4.58 -7.86 -18.13
CA ALA A 41 -4.47 -8.36 -19.50
C ALA A 41 -4.54 -7.24 -20.55
N ALA A 42 -5.47 -6.29 -20.37
CA ALA A 42 -5.55 -5.09 -21.19
C ALA A 42 -4.25 -4.28 -21.12
N LEU A 43 -3.66 -4.13 -19.92
CA LEU A 43 -2.37 -3.45 -19.74
C LEU A 43 -1.24 -4.15 -20.49
N ALA A 44 -1.11 -5.48 -20.33
CA ALA A 44 -0.10 -6.28 -21.04
C ALA A 44 -0.16 -6.05 -22.56
N HIS A 45 -1.36 -6.08 -23.13
CA HIS A 45 -1.56 -5.86 -24.55
C HIS A 45 -1.16 -4.43 -25.00
N HIS A 46 -1.50 -3.40 -24.24
CA HIS A 46 -1.10 -2.03 -24.58
C HIS A 46 0.42 -1.81 -24.47
N VAL A 47 1.05 -2.41 -23.47
CA VAL A 47 2.52 -2.34 -23.29
C VAL A 47 3.24 -3.03 -24.44
N ILE A 48 2.79 -4.22 -24.83
CA ILE A 48 3.32 -4.95 -25.99
C ILE A 48 3.17 -4.11 -27.28
N ARG A 49 1.98 -3.56 -27.54
CA ARG A 49 1.72 -2.71 -28.71
C ARG A 49 2.55 -1.43 -28.74
N ALA A 50 2.96 -0.92 -27.58
CA ALA A 50 3.86 0.22 -27.47
C ALA A 50 5.34 -0.12 -27.75
N GLY A 51 5.66 -1.37 -28.13
CA GLY A 51 7.01 -1.82 -28.43
C GLY A 51 7.85 -2.14 -27.18
N HIS A 52 7.20 -2.41 -26.04
CA HIS A 52 7.84 -2.85 -24.81
C HIS A 52 7.73 -4.38 -24.65
N LYS A 53 8.64 -4.95 -23.86
CA LYS A 53 8.59 -6.38 -23.51
C LYS A 53 7.72 -6.59 -22.29
N VAL A 54 6.94 -7.66 -22.27
CA VAL A 54 6.07 -8.01 -21.12
C VAL A 54 6.35 -9.43 -20.68
N VAL A 55 6.59 -9.61 -19.38
CA VAL A 55 6.49 -10.89 -18.69
C VAL A 55 5.15 -10.90 -17.95
N GLY A 56 4.18 -11.64 -18.46
CA GLY A 56 2.86 -11.79 -17.86
C GLY A 56 2.83 -13.00 -16.92
N ALA A 57 2.74 -12.75 -15.62
CA ALA A 57 2.58 -13.80 -14.61
C ALA A 57 1.10 -14.22 -14.52
N VAL A 58 0.82 -15.48 -14.85
CA VAL A 58 -0.52 -16.06 -14.96
C VAL A 58 -0.60 -17.44 -14.31
N ARG A 59 -1.78 -17.83 -13.83
CA ARG A 59 -1.98 -19.20 -13.29
C ARG A 59 -2.17 -20.25 -14.39
N ASN A 60 -2.72 -19.84 -15.53
CA ASN A 60 -3.00 -20.70 -16.68
C ASN A 60 -2.49 -20.02 -17.95
N ILE A 61 -1.39 -20.53 -18.50
CA ILE A 61 -0.76 -20.02 -19.72
C ILE A 61 -1.66 -20.21 -20.94
N ALA A 62 -2.26 -21.40 -21.11
CA ALA A 62 -3.11 -21.70 -22.27
C ALA A 62 -4.27 -20.71 -22.40
N LYS A 63 -4.91 -20.34 -21.28
CA LYS A 63 -5.96 -19.31 -21.26
C LYS A 63 -5.42 -17.93 -21.65
N ALA A 64 -4.22 -17.57 -21.21
CA ALA A 64 -3.58 -16.30 -21.55
C ALA A 64 -3.24 -16.24 -23.04
N GLN A 65 -2.66 -17.30 -23.59
CA GLN A 65 -2.35 -17.44 -25.02
C GLN A 65 -3.63 -17.42 -25.87
N GLN A 66 -4.70 -18.09 -25.45
CA GLN A 66 -5.99 -18.01 -26.16
C GLN A 66 -6.57 -16.59 -26.17
N THR A 67 -6.39 -15.83 -25.08
CA THR A 67 -6.89 -14.45 -24.98
C THR A 67 -6.02 -13.49 -25.81
N TYR A 68 -4.73 -13.78 -25.98
CA TYR A 68 -3.77 -12.95 -26.73
C TYR A 68 -2.83 -13.80 -27.61
N PRO A 69 -3.33 -14.36 -28.72
CA PRO A 69 -2.62 -15.37 -29.51
C PRO A 69 -1.33 -14.86 -30.18
N HIS A 70 -1.16 -13.55 -30.36
CA HIS A 70 0.04 -12.93 -30.96
C HIS A 70 0.94 -12.22 -29.95
N SER A 71 0.71 -12.42 -28.66
CA SER A 71 1.48 -11.72 -27.62
C SER A 71 2.97 -12.06 -27.65
N GLU A 72 3.33 -13.32 -27.91
CA GLU A 72 4.74 -13.77 -27.94
C GLU A 72 5.51 -13.22 -29.13
N GLU A 73 4.87 -13.17 -30.31
CA GLU A 73 5.43 -12.59 -31.54
C GLU A 73 5.71 -11.08 -31.40
N LEU A 74 4.95 -10.40 -30.54
CA LEU A 74 5.06 -8.98 -30.28
C LEU A 74 5.96 -8.66 -29.06
N GLY A 75 6.65 -9.64 -28.49
CA GLY A 75 7.61 -9.45 -27.38
C GLY A 75 7.05 -9.71 -25.97
N GLY A 76 5.90 -10.37 -25.87
CA GLY A 76 5.36 -10.94 -24.64
C GLY A 76 5.96 -12.29 -24.28
N ALA A 77 6.01 -12.62 -23.00
CA ALA A 77 6.32 -13.94 -22.48
C ALA A 77 5.36 -14.25 -21.33
N TRP A 78 4.71 -15.40 -21.37
CA TRP A 78 3.83 -15.84 -20.29
C TRP A 78 4.59 -16.74 -19.32
N ALA A 79 4.64 -16.35 -18.05
CA ALA A 79 5.22 -17.16 -16.98
C ALA A 79 4.07 -17.74 -16.14
N GLN A 80 4.04 -19.07 -16.00
CA GLN A 80 3.13 -19.68 -15.04
C GLN A 80 3.62 -19.36 -13.64
N LEU A 81 2.86 -18.52 -12.94
CA LEU A 81 3.18 -18.08 -11.59
C LEU A 81 1.88 -17.91 -10.81
N ASP A 82 1.68 -18.78 -9.82
CA ASP A 82 0.72 -18.54 -8.77
C ASP A 82 1.48 -18.00 -7.56
N VAL A 83 1.32 -16.71 -7.28
CA VAL A 83 1.99 -16.04 -6.15
C VAL A 83 1.60 -16.62 -4.78
N THR A 84 0.54 -17.43 -4.73
CA THR A 84 0.09 -18.12 -3.51
C THR A 84 0.54 -19.57 -3.42
N ASP A 85 1.06 -20.14 -4.50
CA ASP A 85 1.50 -21.54 -4.56
C ASP A 85 2.75 -21.79 -3.69
N ALA A 86 2.77 -22.95 -3.03
CA ALA A 86 3.83 -23.33 -2.11
C ALA A 86 5.20 -23.43 -2.82
N LYS A 87 5.25 -23.94 -4.06
CA LYS A 87 6.52 -24.05 -4.80
C LYS A 87 7.05 -22.68 -5.21
N THR A 88 6.16 -21.74 -5.53
CA THR A 88 6.53 -20.34 -5.79
C THR A 88 7.15 -19.72 -4.53
N LYS A 89 6.55 -19.94 -3.36
CA LYS A 89 7.10 -19.47 -2.08
C LYS A 89 8.48 -20.05 -1.80
N GLU A 90 8.64 -21.37 -1.90
CA GLU A 90 9.93 -22.05 -1.71
C GLU A 90 11.00 -21.53 -2.67
N HIS A 91 10.64 -21.31 -3.94
CA HIS A 91 11.56 -20.79 -4.93
C HIS A 91 12.01 -19.36 -4.61
N VAL A 92 11.07 -18.49 -4.22
CA VAL A 92 11.36 -17.11 -3.82
C VAL A 92 12.19 -17.08 -2.54
N ALA A 93 11.87 -17.91 -1.54
CA ALA A 93 12.63 -18.01 -0.30
C ALA A 93 14.09 -18.42 -0.54
N ARG A 94 14.35 -19.31 -1.51
CA ARG A 94 15.71 -19.70 -1.89
C ARG A 94 16.48 -18.59 -2.63
N LEU A 95 15.80 -17.77 -3.42
CA LEU A 95 16.43 -16.69 -4.19
C LEU A 95 16.59 -15.39 -3.38
N SER A 96 15.60 -15.08 -2.55
CA SER A 96 15.56 -13.89 -1.71
C SER A 96 16.55 -14.06 -0.57
N ARG A 97 17.69 -13.37 -0.68
CA ARG A 97 18.66 -13.29 0.41
C ARG A 97 18.35 -12.13 1.36
N GLU A 98 17.38 -11.28 1.04
CA GLU A 98 17.17 -10.00 1.74
C GLU A 98 16.02 -10.03 2.77
N HIS A 99 15.06 -10.96 2.63
CA HIS A 99 13.93 -11.09 3.54
C HIS A 99 13.58 -12.55 3.78
N ASP A 100 13.41 -12.91 5.06
CA ASP A 100 12.84 -14.19 5.48
C ASP A 100 11.30 -14.13 5.43
N GLU A 101 10.66 -15.19 4.93
CA GLU A 101 9.20 -15.29 4.84
C GLU A 101 8.57 -15.26 6.24
N THR A 102 9.26 -15.78 7.25
CA THR A 102 8.84 -15.71 8.65
C THR A 102 8.69 -14.27 9.13
N GLU A 103 9.63 -13.37 8.78
CA GLU A 103 9.58 -11.96 9.16
C GLU A 103 8.40 -11.24 8.49
N ILE A 104 8.13 -11.56 7.21
CA ILE A 104 6.98 -11.04 6.47
C ILE A 104 5.69 -11.44 7.17
N HIS A 105 5.52 -12.74 7.43
CA HIS A 105 4.35 -13.27 8.10
C HIS A 105 4.19 -12.70 9.50
N GLN A 106 5.25 -12.66 10.31
CA GLN A 106 5.19 -12.13 11.67
C GLN A 106 4.73 -10.67 11.69
N GLN A 107 5.22 -9.84 10.75
CA GLN A 107 4.85 -8.43 10.70
C GLN A 107 3.38 -8.23 10.28
N ILE A 108 2.91 -8.93 9.25
CA ILE A 108 1.51 -8.84 8.80
C ILE A 108 0.58 -9.47 9.84
N ASP A 109 0.94 -10.62 10.38
CA ASP A 109 0.11 -11.34 11.34
C ASP A 109 -0.07 -10.52 12.62
N THR A 110 1.01 -9.94 13.15
CA THR A 110 0.95 -9.12 14.36
C THR A 110 0.17 -7.82 14.14
N ASN A 111 0.47 -7.09 13.05
CA ASN A 111 -0.02 -5.72 12.89
C ASN A 111 -1.38 -5.62 12.19
N LEU A 112 -1.83 -6.68 11.49
CA LEU A 112 -3.07 -6.68 10.72
C LEU A 112 -3.99 -7.83 11.11
N TYR A 113 -3.54 -9.09 11.03
CA TYR A 113 -4.42 -10.22 11.34
C TYR A 113 -4.75 -10.31 12.84
N GLY A 114 -3.82 -10.00 13.73
CA GLY A 114 -4.04 -9.91 15.17
C GLY A 114 -5.20 -8.99 15.52
N PRO A 115 -5.18 -7.71 15.10
CA PRO A 115 -6.32 -6.81 15.24
C PRO A 115 -7.62 -7.36 14.66
N ILE A 116 -7.59 -7.98 13.46
CA ILE A 116 -8.79 -8.59 12.86
C ILE A 116 -9.39 -9.66 13.77
N ARG A 117 -8.56 -10.59 14.28
CA ARG A 117 -9.02 -11.67 15.17
C ARG A 117 -9.60 -11.13 16.47
N VAL A 118 -8.93 -10.16 17.09
CA VAL A 118 -9.40 -9.53 18.33
C VAL A 118 -10.74 -8.81 18.12
N ILE A 119 -10.86 -8.06 17.03
CA ILE A 119 -12.10 -7.38 16.66
C ILE A 119 -13.21 -8.39 16.43
N GLN A 120 -12.97 -9.45 15.65
CA GLN A 120 -13.95 -10.52 15.42
C GLN A 120 -14.43 -11.15 16.72
N GLY A 121 -13.54 -11.36 17.69
CA GLY A 121 -13.88 -11.90 19.01
C GLY A 121 -14.75 -10.97 19.87
N CYS A 122 -14.51 -9.66 19.85
CA CYS A 122 -15.26 -8.72 20.68
C CYS A 122 -16.55 -8.19 20.03
N LEU A 123 -16.65 -8.25 18.70
CA LEU A 123 -17.76 -7.67 17.94
C LEU A 123 -19.15 -8.20 18.33
N PRO A 124 -19.38 -9.50 18.56
CA PRO A 124 -20.71 -10.00 18.93
C PRO A 124 -21.26 -9.30 20.18
N SER A 125 -20.47 -9.21 21.26
CA SER A 125 -20.91 -8.57 22.50
C SER A 125 -21.11 -7.06 22.35
N MET A 126 -20.24 -6.37 21.59
CA MET A 126 -20.41 -4.94 21.33
C MET A 126 -21.69 -4.66 20.52
N ARG A 127 -22.03 -5.52 19.54
CA ARG A 127 -23.24 -5.40 18.72
C ARG A 127 -24.50 -5.65 19.55
N GLU A 128 -24.49 -6.65 20.41
CA GLU A 128 -25.58 -6.94 21.35
C GLU A 128 -25.85 -5.75 22.28
N LYS A 129 -24.78 -5.20 22.88
CA LYS A 129 -24.87 -4.06 23.80
C LYS A 129 -25.11 -2.72 23.11
N LYS A 130 -25.01 -2.69 21.77
CA LYS A 130 -25.10 -1.49 20.93
C LYS A 130 -24.20 -0.34 21.39
N THR A 131 -23.03 -0.68 21.90
CA THR A 131 -22.05 0.28 22.41
C THR A 131 -20.65 -0.30 22.38
N GLY A 132 -19.66 0.53 22.09
CA GLY A 132 -18.26 0.14 22.09
C GLY A 132 -17.36 1.17 21.43
N CYS A 133 -16.06 1.07 21.70
CA CYS A 133 -15.03 1.83 21.00
C CYS A 133 -13.84 0.92 20.72
N ILE A 134 -13.55 0.68 19.44
CA ILE A 134 -12.35 0.00 18.99
C ILE A 134 -11.29 1.08 18.75
N VAL A 135 -10.12 0.95 19.38
CA VAL A 135 -9.01 1.87 19.19
C VAL A 135 -7.85 1.11 18.54
N ASN A 136 -7.58 1.40 17.27
CA ASN A 136 -6.47 0.81 16.54
C ASN A 136 -5.27 1.76 16.54
N ILE A 137 -4.14 1.29 17.05
CA ILE A 137 -2.87 2.01 17.02
C ILE A 137 -2.16 1.72 15.68
N SER A 138 -2.33 2.66 14.76
CA SER A 138 -1.67 2.67 13.46
C SER A 138 -0.32 3.41 13.54
N SER A 139 0.02 4.21 12.53
CA SER A 139 1.27 4.98 12.43
C SER A 139 1.14 6.05 11.34
N VAL A 140 1.99 7.08 11.39
CA VAL A 140 2.24 7.91 10.19
C VAL A 140 2.68 7.07 8.98
N ALA A 141 3.27 5.89 9.21
CA ALA A 141 3.60 4.91 8.17
C ALA A 141 2.37 4.24 7.54
N GLY A 142 1.17 4.35 8.15
CA GLY A 142 -0.10 3.96 7.54
C GLY A 142 -0.67 5.02 6.59
N LEU A 143 -0.05 6.20 6.52
CA LEU A 143 -0.48 7.31 5.67
C LEU A 143 0.52 7.59 4.54
N ILE A 144 1.81 7.38 4.80
CA ILE A 144 2.90 7.58 3.83
C ILE A 144 3.98 6.51 4.02
N GLY A 145 4.39 5.88 2.93
CA GLY A 145 5.54 4.96 2.94
C GLY A 145 6.87 5.72 3.06
N ARG A 146 7.81 5.15 3.81
CA ARG A 146 9.19 5.65 3.93
C ARG A 146 10.21 4.53 3.67
N PRO A 147 11.45 4.87 3.25
CA PRO A 147 12.52 3.88 3.16
C PRO A 147 12.68 3.09 4.47
N ALA A 148 13.14 1.84 4.36
CA ALA A 148 13.29 0.89 5.47
C ALA A 148 11.99 0.48 6.21
N THR A 149 10.81 0.89 5.73
CA THR A 149 9.53 0.58 6.40
C THR A 149 8.48 -0.04 5.47
N ALA A 150 8.88 -0.68 4.37
CA ALA A 150 7.94 -1.15 3.33
C ALA A 150 6.86 -2.09 3.90
N LEU A 151 7.26 -3.21 4.53
CA LEU A 151 6.34 -4.19 5.13
C LEU A 151 5.56 -3.61 6.31
N TYR A 152 6.22 -2.82 7.16
CA TYR A 152 5.56 -2.14 8.28
C TYR A 152 4.47 -1.20 7.77
N SER A 153 4.79 -0.36 6.77
CA SER A 153 3.84 0.53 6.11
C SER A 153 2.70 -0.26 5.50
N ALA A 154 2.97 -1.33 4.75
CA ALA A 154 1.93 -2.19 4.18
C ALA A 154 0.94 -2.69 5.24
N SER A 155 1.46 -3.19 6.38
CA SER A 155 0.62 -3.65 7.50
C SER A 155 -0.24 -2.53 8.09
N LYS A 156 0.31 -1.31 8.24
CA LYS A 156 -0.40 -0.17 8.83
C LYS A 156 -1.40 0.47 7.85
N PHE A 157 -1.09 0.53 6.56
CA PHE A 157 -2.05 0.92 5.52
C PHE A 157 -3.23 -0.07 5.49
N GLY A 158 -2.97 -1.37 5.62
CA GLY A 158 -4.01 -2.38 5.76
C GLY A 158 -4.90 -2.14 6.97
N LEU A 159 -4.31 -1.81 8.13
CA LEU A 159 -5.04 -1.50 9.35
C LEU A 159 -5.88 -0.22 9.23
N GLU A 160 -5.38 0.81 8.54
CA GLU A 160 -6.14 2.03 8.21
C GLU A 160 -7.37 1.70 7.35
N GLY A 161 -7.18 0.97 6.25
CA GLY A 161 -8.27 0.59 5.35
C GLY A 161 -9.33 -0.26 6.04
N LEU A 162 -8.90 -1.27 6.81
CA LEU A 162 -9.78 -2.09 7.65
C LEU A 162 -10.60 -1.21 8.60
N SER A 163 -9.94 -0.30 9.31
CA SER A 163 -10.59 0.54 10.31
C SER A 163 -11.58 1.53 9.69
N GLU A 164 -11.28 2.08 8.51
CA GLU A 164 -12.18 2.98 7.79
C GLU A 164 -13.44 2.24 7.30
N SER A 165 -13.31 1.01 6.82
CA SER A 165 -14.46 0.17 6.45
C SER A 165 -15.32 -0.16 7.67
N LEU A 166 -14.69 -0.70 8.72
CA LEU A 166 -15.39 -1.10 9.95
C LEU A 166 -16.10 0.08 10.62
N ALA A 167 -15.52 1.28 10.59
CA ALA A 167 -16.18 2.44 11.17
C ALA A 167 -17.53 2.76 10.50
N SER A 168 -17.61 2.55 9.17
CA SER A 168 -18.84 2.77 8.41
C SER A 168 -19.88 1.69 8.70
N GLU A 169 -19.44 0.43 8.83
CA GLU A 169 -20.31 -0.72 9.10
C GLU A 169 -20.81 -0.75 10.55
N LEU A 170 -19.95 -0.43 11.51
CA LEU A 170 -20.21 -0.63 12.93
C LEU A 170 -20.95 0.55 13.59
N GLY A 171 -20.98 1.70 12.92
CA GLY A 171 -21.70 2.88 13.39
C GLY A 171 -23.19 2.64 13.61
N GLU A 172 -23.82 1.78 12.79
CA GLU A 172 -25.23 1.40 12.92
C GLU A 172 -25.54 0.67 14.24
N PHE A 173 -24.52 0.07 14.86
CA PHE A 173 -24.61 -0.63 16.14
C PHE A 173 -24.13 0.24 17.32
N GLY A 174 -23.92 1.54 17.14
CA GLY A 174 -23.40 2.41 18.20
C GLY A 174 -21.94 2.13 18.59
N ILE A 175 -21.21 1.40 17.76
CA ILE A 175 -19.80 1.06 17.98
C ILE A 175 -18.94 2.03 17.18
N ARG A 176 -17.96 2.65 17.84
CA ARG A 176 -17.02 3.56 17.19
C ARG A 176 -15.69 2.88 16.90
N VAL A 177 -15.03 3.33 15.84
CA VAL A 177 -13.64 2.97 15.54
C VAL A 177 -12.81 4.24 15.52
N LEU A 178 -11.78 4.28 16.36
CA LEU A 178 -10.77 5.33 16.43
C LEU A 178 -9.46 4.80 15.88
N VAL A 179 -8.91 5.48 14.89
CA VAL A 179 -7.57 5.18 14.36
C VAL A 179 -6.60 6.24 14.83
N VAL A 180 -5.55 5.80 15.50
CA VAL A 180 -4.47 6.65 16.02
C VAL A 180 -3.26 6.47 15.13
N GLN A 181 -2.69 7.55 14.60
CA GLN A 181 -1.49 7.53 13.76
C GLN A 181 -0.33 8.28 14.43
N PRO A 182 0.41 7.63 15.35
CA PRO A 182 1.58 8.23 15.99
C PRO A 182 2.74 8.41 15.01
N GLY A 183 3.52 9.46 15.24
CA GLY A 183 4.90 9.59 14.78
C GLY A 183 5.88 8.86 15.69
N GLY A 184 7.10 9.39 15.86
CA GLY A 184 8.05 8.83 16.83
C GLY A 184 7.67 9.14 18.27
N PHE A 185 7.58 8.11 19.10
CA PHE A 185 7.35 8.17 20.56
C PHE A 185 8.46 7.40 21.29
N ARG A 186 8.79 7.84 22.52
CA ARG A 186 9.80 7.20 23.36
C ARG A 186 9.22 5.96 24.05
N THR A 187 9.15 4.84 23.32
CA THR A 187 8.52 3.59 23.77
C THR A 187 9.41 2.36 23.57
N GLY A 188 10.69 2.53 23.20
CA GLY A 188 11.56 1.42 22.79
C GLY A 188 11.17 0.78 21.46
N PHE A 189 10.28 1.43 20.67
CA PHE A 189 9.84 0.89 19.39
C PHE A 189 10.97 0.85 18.36
N LEU A 190 11.85 1.87 18.33
CA LEU A 190 12.96 1.88 17.39
C LEU A 190 14.08 0.92 17.83
N SER A 191 14.28 0.71 19.13
CA SER A 191 15.25 -0.30 19.62
C SER A 191 14.81 -1.74 19.35
N ALA A 192 13.50 -1.99 19.20
CA ALA A 192 12.95 -3.30 18.83
C ALA A 192 12.97 -3.55 17.31
N TYR A 193 13.49 -2.62 16.51
CA TYR A 193 13.62 -2.79 15.07
C TYR A 193 14.60 -3.92 14.73
N VAL A 194 14.08 -4.95 14.06
CA VAL A 194 14.90 -6.08 13.58
C VAL A 194 15.51 -5.70 12.23
N LYS A 195 16.83 -5.75 12.15
CA LYS A 195 17.56 -5.64 10.88
C LYS A 195 17.48 -6.98 10.15
N PRO A 196 17.38 -6.98 8.82
CA PRO A 196 17.50 -8.22 8.05
C PRO A 196 18.79 -8.94 8.43
N ALA A 197 18.71 -10.25 8.67
CA ALA A 197 19.88 -11.07 9.04
C ALA A 197 21.01 -10.98 8.00
N ALA A 198 20.67 -10.79 6.73
CA ALA A 198 21.63 -10.61 5.64
C ALA A 198 22.31 -9.24 5.60
N GLY A 199 21.91 -8.32 6.47
CA GLY A 199 22.44 -6.95 6.50
C GLY A 199 21.95 -6.08 5.35
N LEU A 200 22.54 -4.89 5.21
CA LEU A 200 22.23 -3.98 4.11
C LEU A 200 22.94 -4.47 2.85
N ASN A 201 22.19 -4.67 1.76
CA ASN A 201 22.80 -4.93 0.45
C ASN A 201 23.67 -3.72 0.03
N PRO A 202 24.94 -3.91 -0.36
CA PRO A 202 25.86 -2.84 -0.74
C PRO A 202 25.32 -1.87 -1.81
N ALA A 203 24.41 -2.33 -2.67
CA ALA A 203 23.74 -1.48 -3.67
C ALA A 203 22.97 -0.29 -3.05
N TYR A 204 22.61 -0.38 -1.77
CA TYR A 204 21.89 0.64 -1.03
C TYR A 204 22.77 1.48 -0.08
N GLU A 205 24.09 1.26 -0.06
CA GLU A 205 25.02 2.07 0.72
C GLU A 205 24.99 3.55 0.28
N GLY A 206 24.89 4.45 1.26
CA GLY A 206 24.74 5.89 1.02
C GLY A 206 23.42 6.30 0.35
N LYS A 207 22.51 5.36 0.07
CA LYS A 207 21.18 5.62 -0.50
C LYS A 207 20.13 5.77 0.59
N ALA A 208 18.91 6.11 0.16
CA ALA A 208 17.79 6.38 1.05
C ALA A 208 17.49 5.24 2.05
N LEU A 209 17.64 3.97 1.64
CA LEU A 209 17.47 2.82 2.53
C LEU A 209 18.52 2.79 3.63
N GLY A 210 19.81 2.79 3.27
CA GLY A 210 20.90 2.76 4.26
C GLY A 210 20.88 3.95 5.21
N GLN A 211 20.62 5.15 4.69
CA GLN A 211 20.47 6.36 5.52
C GLN A 211 19.29 6.27 6.49
N ALA A 212 18.18 5.65 6.09
CA ALA A 212 17.03 5.46 6.98
C ALA A 212 17.33 4.46 8.09
N MET A 213 17.99 3.35 7.79
CA MET A 213 18.39 2.35 8.78
C MET A 213 19.33 2.94 9.84
N GLN A 214 20.35 3.71 9.43
CA GLN A 214 21.26 4.41 10.35
C GLN A 214 20.54 5.38 11.29
N ARG A 215 19.48 6.06 10.80
CA ARG A 215 18.66 6.93 11.64
C ARG A 215 17.88 6.15 12.67
N TYR A 216 17.33 4.99 12.32
CA TYR A 216 16.58 4.17 13.28
C TYR A 216 17.46 3.62 14.39
N ASP A 217 18.72 3.29 14.08
CA ASP A 217 19.70 2.81 15.07
C ASP A 217 20.03 3.84 16.16
N THR A 218 19.93 5.12 15.85
CA THR A 218 20.43 6.20 16.72
C THR A 218 19.33 7.07 17.31
N ALA A 219 18.10 6.95 16.81
CA ALA A 219 17.01 7.85 17.16
C ALA A 219 16.17 7.41 18.36
N ASP A 220 16.34 6.19 18.89
CA ASP A 220 15.56 5.75 20.04
C ASP A 220 15.83 6.62 21.29
N GLY A 221 14.80 6.88 22.08
CA GLY A 221 14.83 7.82 23.20
C GLY A 221 14.83 9.31 22.82
N THR A 222 15.20 9.67 21.59
CA THR A 222 15.25 11.08 21.13
C THR A 222 13.93 11.57 20.52
N GLN A 223 12.94 10.68 20.38
CA GLN A 223 11.69 11.04 19.73
C GLN A 223 10.92 12.09 20.54
N ARG A 224 10.26 13.03 19.86
CA ARG A 224 9.49 14.10 20.52
C ARG A 224 8.22 13.61 21.22
N GLY A 225 7.63 12.53 20.74
CA GLY A 225 6.37 11.98 21.26
C GLY A 225 6.47 11.46 22.69
N ASP A 226 5.49 11.83 23.51
CA ASP A 226 5.34 11.46 24.91
C ASP A 226 4.18 10.45 25.07
N PRO A 227 4.46 9.19 25.47
CA PRO A 227 3.44 8.13 25.55
C PRO A 227 2.28 8.46 26.49
N GLU A 228 2.56 9.04 27.66
CA GLU A 228 1.54 9.36 28.66
C GLU A 228 0.58 10.42 28.14
N LYS A 229 1.10 11.44 27.45
CA LYS A 229 0.27 12.46 26.81
C LYS A 229 -0.58 11.89 25.68
N ALA A 230 -0.04 10.95 24.91
CA ALA A 230 -0.82 10.26 23.88
C ALA A 230 -1.94 9.41 24.49
N ALA A 231 -1.65 8.63 25.53
CA ALA A 231 -2.63 7.80 26.22
C ALA A 231 -3.78 8.63 26.81
N ALA A 232 -3.47 9.73 27.52
CA ALA A 232 -4.46 10.65 28.04
C ALA A 232 -5.37 11.22 26.93
N ARG A 233 -4.79 11.54 25.77
CA ARG A 233 -5.55 12.06 24.62
C ARG A 233 -6.44 11.00 23.97
N ILE A 234 -5.96 9.77 23.85
CA ILE A 234 -6.72 8.63 23.31
C ILE A 234 -7.93 8.36 24.22
N LEU A 235 -7.71 8.28 25.54
CA LEU A 235 -8.76 8.08 26.54
C LEU A 235 -9.85 9.15 26.45
N MET A 236 -9.45 10.42 26.36
CA MET A 236 -10.40 11.52 26.21
C MET A 236 -11.30 11.34 24.97
N LEU A 237 -10.73 10.92 23.84
CA LEU A 237 -11.47 10.76 22.59
C LEU A 237 -12.35 9.50 22.58
N SER A 238 -11.88 8.40 23.19
CA SER A 238 -12.65 7.17 23.34
C SER A 238 -13.82 7.31 24.31
N SER A 239 -13.79 8.30 25.21
CA SER A 239 -14.88 8.56 26.15
C SER A 239 -15.83 9.68 25.70
N SER A 240 -15.39 10.52 24.76
CA SER A 240 -16.19 11.66 24.30
C SER A 240 -17.32 11.25 23.34
N ARG A 241 -18.54 11.78 23.54
CA ARG A 241 -19.68 11.69 22.60
C ARG A 241 -19.51 12.58 21.36
N VAL A 242 -18.29 12.98 21.03
CA VAL A 242 -18.02 13.93 19.94
C VAL A 242 -18.59 13.35 18.65
N SER A 243 -19.55 14.08 18.05
CA SER A 243 -20.07 13.82 16.70
C SER A 243 -18.88 13.60 15.77
N ALA A 244 -18.88 12.47 15.09
CA ALA A 244 -17.76 11.93 14.35
C ALA A 244 -17.44 12.72 13.04
N ARG A 245 -18.07 13.90 12.85
CA ARG A 245 -17.87 14.83 11.73
C ARG A 245 -16.51 15.53 11.67
N ARG A 246 -15.64 15.38 12.67
CA ARG A 246 -14.29 15.97 12.61
C ARG A 246 -13.25 14.89 12.35
N ARG A 247 -12.74 14.87 11.12
CA ARG A 247 -11.35 14.52 10.85
C ARG A 247 -10.51 15.48 11.71
N LEU A 248 -10.20 15.11 12.95
CA LEU A 248 -9.31 15.86 13.82
C LEU A 248 -7.89 15.67 13.29
N ARG A 249 -7.62 16.27 12.12
CA ARG A 249 -6.27 16.60 11.70
C ARG A 249 -5.78 17.66 12.67
N THR A 250 -5.23 17.25 13.82
CA THR A 250 -4.37 18.15 14.57
C THR A 250 -3.11 18.35 13.75
N PHE A 251 -3.17 19.29 12.79
CA PHE A 251 -1.98 19.88 12.19
C PHE A 251 -1.33 20.73 13.28
N GLY A 252 -0.22 20.25 13.82
CA GLY A 252 0.59 21.00 14.76
C GLY A 252 0.11 20.93 16.21
N CYS A 253 0.32 19.80 16.87
CA CYS A 253 0.65 19.85 18.28
C CYS A 253 2.17 19.70 18.40
N ARG A 254 2.77 20.60 19.19
CA ARG A 254 4.19 20.88 19.42
C ARG A 254 5.05 19.69 19.91
N TRP A 255 4.55 18.45 19.82
CA TRP A 255 4.97 17.27 20.59
C TRP A 255 5.13 15.97 19.76
N GLY A 256 5.37 16.06 18.45
CA GLY A 256 5.38 14.91 17.53
C GLY A 256 4.01 14.74 16.86
N ARG A 257 3.99 14.44 15.56
CA ARG A 257 2.73 14.36 14.79
C ARG A 257 1.92 13.16 15.27
N ILE A 258 0.77 13.40 15.89
CA ILE A 258 -0.31 12.42 16.00
C ILE A 258 -1.41 12.90 15.05
N VAL A 259 -1.78 12.07 14.08
CA VAL A 259 -3.04 12.24 13.35
C VAL A 259 -4.04 11.27 13.99
N MET A 260 -5.26 11.74 14.26
CA MET A 260 -6.34 10.88 14.74
C MET A 260 -7.54 11.05 13.84
N ARG A 261 -8.10 9.93 13.39
CA ARG A 261 -9.29 9.92 12.55
C ARG A 261 -10.37 9.10 13.23
N CYS A 262 -11.50 9.75 13.48
CA CYS A 262 -12.77 9.06 13.63
C CYS A 262 -13.37 8.94 12.23
N CYS A 263 -13.67 7.73 11.78
CA CYS A 263 -14.31 7.50 10.50
C CYS A 263 -15.83 7.43 10.74
N GLU A 264 -16.63 8.17 9.97
CA GLU A 264 -18.10 8.13 10.02
C GLU A 264 -18.65 7.28 8.88
N PRO A 265 -19.80 6.60 9.07
CA PRO A 265 -20.62 6.18 7.95
C PRO A 265 -21.00 7.40 7.10
N ARG A 266 -20.73 7.35 5.79
CA ARG A 266 -21.26 8.35 4.87
C ARG A 266 -22.79 8.23 4.91
N SER A 267 -23.49 9.28 5.36
CA SER A 267 -24.91 9.38 5.07
C SER A 267 -25.05 9.48 3.55
N MET A 268 -25.58 8.45 2.91
CA MET A 268 -26.11 8.56 1.55
C MET A 268 -27.25 9.59 1.61
N ARG A 269 -26.99 10.80 1.14
CA ARG A 269 -28.01 11.76 0.72
C ARG A 269 -27.68 12.16 -0.71
#